data_AF-A0A385DKQ4-F1
#
_entry.id   AF-A0A385DKQ4-F1
#
_cell.length_a   1.000
_cell.length_b   1.000
_cell.length_c   1.000
_cell.angle_alpha   90.00
_cell.angle_beta   90.00
_cell.angle_gamma   90.00
#
_symmetry.space_group_name_H-M   'P 1'
#
loop_
_entity.id
_entity.type
_entity.pdbx_description
1 polymer ?
#
loop_
_entity_poly.entity_id
_entity_poly.type
_entity_poly.pdbx_seq_one_letter_code
_entity_poly.pdbx_strand_id
1 'polypeptide(L)'
;MPYSFLLKMIPTATPPYLYRATVHTADGTHEAYLALHPAPVTVHLTDPRGNPTGGLSVSLANGTLERTGAESPETRPSLSTEDFRTLAAHLLTQYRKQRRPPEEIRRVFA
;
A
#
# COMPACT_ATOMS: atom_id res chain seq x y z
N MET A 1 -0.22 10.22 -19.48
CA MET A 1 0.11 10.91 -18.23
C MET A 1 1.29 10.19 -17.59
N PRO A 2 2.26 10.89 -16.96
CA PRO A 2 3.33 10.24 -16.21
C PRO A 2 2.74 9.46 -15.04
N TYR A 3 3.30 8.27 -14.77
CA TYR A 3 2.88 7.45 -13.64
C TYR A 3 3.22 8.18 -12.34
N SER A 4 2.25 8.37 -11.45
CA SER A 4 2.52 9.00 -10.16
C SER A 4 1.65 8.42 -9.06
N PHE A 5 2.13 8.52 -7.83
CA PHE A 5 1.34 8.11 -6.68
C PHE A 5 1.55 9.02 -5.47
N LEU A 6 0.51 9.05 -4.64
CA LEU A 6 0.48 9.68 -3.33
C LEU A 6 0.00 8.65 -2.31
N LEU A 7 0.81 8.38 -1.30
CA LEU A 7 0.41 7.64 -0.10
C LEU A 7 0.23 8.64 1.03
N LYS A 8 -0.94 8.70 1.62
CA LYS A 8 -1.23 9.54 2.78
C LYS A 8 -1.67 8.68 3.95
N MET A 9 -0.99 8.80 5.07
CA MET A 9 -1.36 8.11 6.30
C MET A 9 -2.71 8.65 6.78
N ILE A 10 -3.61 7.74 7.10
CA ILE A 10 -4.84 8.03 7.81
C ILE A 10 -4.48 8.03 9.30
N PRO A 11 -4.71 9.14 10.03
CA PRO A 11 -4.36 9.21 11.45
C PRO A 11 -5.10 8.12 12.21
N THR A 12 -4.32 7.18 12.75
CA THR A 12 -4.80 6.08 13.60
C THR A 12 -4.05 6.12 14.92
N ALA A 13 -4.74 5.81 16.01
CA ALA A 13 -4.16 5.81 17.36
C ALA A 13 -3.21 4.63 17.59
N THR A 14 -3.42 3.51 16.88
CA THR A 14 -2.63 2.27 17.06
C THR A 14 -2.32 1.61 15.72
N PRO A 15 -1.19 0.90 15.59
CA PRO A 15 -0.92 0.07 14.43
C PRO A 15 -1.99 -1.04 14.29
N PRO A 16 -2.29 -1.51 13.06
CA PRO A 16 -1.62 -1.16 11.80
C PRO A 16 -1.90 0.27 11.32
N TYR A 17 -0.88 0.91 10.74
CA TYR A 17 -1.02 2.26 10.20
C TYR A 17 -1.68 2.20 8.82
N LEU A 18 -2.85 2.82 8.68
CA LEU A 18 -3.58 2.84 7.44
C LEU A 18 -3.09 3.96 6.53
N TYR A 19 -3.01 3.66 5.23
CA TYR A 19 -2.59 4.56 4.19
C TYR A 19 -3.61 4.56 3.08
N ARG A 20 -3.97 5.75 2.61
CA ARG A 20 -4.71 5.94 1.36
C ARG A 20 -3.71 6.18 0.24
N ALA A 21 -3.73 5.31 -0.77
CA ALA A 21 -2.97 5.44 -1.99
C ALA A 21 -3.85 6.04 -3.09
N THR A 22 -3.34 7.06 -3.75
CA THR A 22 -3.92 7.60 -4.98
C THR A 22 -2.86 7.46 -6.08
N VAL A 23 -3.14 6.64 -7.09
CA VAL A 23 -2.25 6.37 -8.21
C VAL A 23 -2.85 6.97 -9.47
N HIS A 24 -2.07 7.78 -10.18
CA HIS A 24 -2.42 8.33 -11.47
C HIS A 24 -1.63 7.59 -12.55
N THR A 25 -2.36 6.90 -13.42
CA THR A 25 -1.85 6.15 -14.57
C THR A 25 -2.40 6.76 -15.87
N ALA A 26 -2.06 6.17 -17.02
CA ALA A 26 -2.67 6.56 -18.29
C ALA A 26 -4.16 6.21 -18.36
N ASP A 27 -4.58 5.14 -17.68
CA ASP A 27 -5.95 4.63 -17.61
C ASP A 27 -6.85 5.42 -16.66
N GLY A 28 -6.27 6.22 -15.76
CA GLY A 28 -7.02 7.11 -14.89
C GLY A 28 -6.42 7.26 -13.50
N THR A 29 -7.27 7.61 -12.54
CA THR A 29 -6.90 7.71 -11.12
C THR A 29 -7.50 6.54 -10.36
N HIS A 30 -6.64 5.80 -9.67
CA HIS A 30 -6.97 4.63 -8.89
C HIS A 30 -6.76 4.93 -7.41
N GLU A 31 -7.71 4.54 -6.58
CA GLU A 31 -7.60 4.64 -5.13
C GLU A 31 -7.49 3.23 -4.52
N ALA A 32 -6.59 3.10 -3.54
CA ALA A 32 -6.39 1.87 -2.78
C ALA A 32 -6.03 2.19 -1.34
N TYR A 33 -6.16 1.22 -0.44
CA TYR A 33 -5.75 1.37 0.95
C TYR A 33 -4.72 0.31 1.32
N LEU A 34 -3.75 0.71 2.13
CA LEU A 34 -2.67 -0.16 2.58
C LEU A 34 -2.57 -0.09 4.10
N ALA A 35 -2.32 -1.22 4.74
CA ALA A 35 -2.05 -1.32 6.17
C ALA A 35 -0.59 -1.67 6.40
N LEU A 36 0.16 -0.77 7.03
CA LEU A 36 1.53 -1.01 7.47
C LEU A 36 1.52 -1.58 8.90
N HIS A 37 1.93 -2.84 9.03
CA HIS A 37 2.19 -3.48 10.30
C HIS A 37 3.67 -3.29 10.65
N PRO A 38 4.02 -2.73 11.82
CA PRO A 38 5.41 -2.53 12.21
C PRO A 38 6.08 -3.78 12.82
N ALA A 39 5.32 -4.78 13.24
CA ALA A 39 5.84 -6.00 13.87
C ALA A 39 4.96 -7.23 13.55
N PRO A 40 5.35 -8.10 12.60
CA PRO A 40 6.48 -7.95 11.66
C PRO A 40 6.22 -6.82 10.64
N VAL A 41 7.30 -6.23 10.12
CA VAL A 41 7.20 -5.12 9.14
C VAL A 41 6.62 -5.64 7.81
N THR A 42 5.32 -5.47 7.64
CA THR A 42 4.56 -5.97 6.48
C THR A 42 3.55 -4.92 6.03
N VAL A 43 3.22 -4.94 4.74
CA VAL A 43 2.20 -4.07 4.14
C VAL A 43 1.13 -4.94 3.50
N HIS A 44 -0.13 -4.73 3.87
CA HIS A 44 -1.28 -5.44 3.32
C HIS A 44 -2.11 -4.50 2.48
N LEU A 45 -2.67 -4.99 1.37
CA LEU A 45 -3.72 -4.29 0.66
C LEU A 45 -5.02 -4.44 1.48
N THR A 46 -5.68 -3.33 1.78
CA THR A 46 -6.89 -3.29 2.60
C THR A 46 -8.00 -2.46 1.96
N ASP A 47 -9.20 -2.60 2.52
CA ASP A 47 -10.30 -1.69 2.26
C ASP A 47 -10.13 -0.40 3.11
N PRO A 48 -10.97 0.64 2.92
CA PRO A 48 -10.92 1.87 3.70
C PRO A 48 -11.01 1.68 5.22
N ARG A 49 -11.63 0.59 5.69
CA ARG A 49 -11.77 0.22 7.09
C ARG A 49 -10.58 -0.57 7.63
N GLY A 50 -9.60 -0.91 6.78
CA GLY A 50 -8.41 -1.65 7.17
C GLY A 50 -8.55 -3.17 7.15
N ASN A 51 -9.62 -3.73 6.59
CA ASN A 51 -9.71 -5.18 6.41
C ASN A 51 -8.95 -5.59 5.14
N PRO A 52 -8.18 -6.69 5.17
CA PRO A 52 -7.41 -7.14 4.02
C PRO A 52 -8.31 -7.42 2.82
N THR A 53 -7.95 -6.89 1.65
CA THR A 53 -8.65 -7.10 0.37
C THR A 53 -7.72 -7.75 -0.64
N GLY A 54 -8.22 -8.76 -1.35
CA GLY A 54 -7.49 -9.43 -2.45
C GLY A 54 -6.26 -10.24 -2.02
N GLY A 55 -6.03 -10.40 -0.70
CA GLY A 55 -4.95 -11.19 -0.13
C GLY A 55 -3.55 -10.71 -0.45
N LEU A 56 -3.34 -9.51 -1.01
CA LEU A 56 -1.99 -9.06 -1.39
C LEU A 56 -1.26 -8.47 -0.19
N SER A 57 -0.07 -8.99 0.10
CA SER A 57 0.81 -8.47 1.14
C SER A 57 2.28 -8.45 0.68
N VAL A 58 3.08 -7.53 1.22
CA VAL A 58 4.53 -7.47 0.99
C VAL A 58 5.24 -7.37 2.32
N SER A 59 6.21 -8.26 2.55
CA SER A 59 7.03 -8.24 3.76
C SER A 59 8.37 -7.55 3.51
N LEU A 60 8.78 -6.66 4.41
CA LEU A 60 10.11 -6.03 4.33
C LEU A 60 11.24 -7.01 4.64
N ALA A 61 10.97 -8.05 5.43
CA ALA A 61 11.98 -9.02 5.85
C ALA A 61 12.64 -9.70 4.63
N ASN A 62 11.84 -9.98 3.60
CA ASN A 62 12.26 -10.78 2.46
C ASN A 62 12.10 -10.02 1.13
N GLY A 63 11.38 -8.88 1.13
CA GLY A 63 10.94 -8.20 -0.10
C GLY A 63 9.95 -9.02 -0.93
N THR A 64 9.49 -10.15 -0.40
CA THR A 64 8.58 -11.09 -1.05
C THR A 64 7.17 -10.54 -1.00
N LEU A 65 6.52 -10.52 -2.17
CA LEU A 65 5.09 -10.31 -2.28
C LEU A 65 4.41 -11.65 -2.03
N GLU A 66 3.59 -11.72 -0.99
CA GLU A 66 2.86 -12.90 -0.57
C GLU A 66 1.36 -12.67 -0.84
N ARG A 67 0.72 -13.63 -1.51
CA ARG A 67 -0.72 -13.60 -1.77
C ARG A 67 -1.41 -14.53 -0.76
N THR A 68 -1.94 -13.96 0.31
CA THR A 68 -2.36 -14.63 1.54
C THR A 68 -3.87 -14.96 1.62
N GLY A 69 -4.67 -14.80 0.56
CA GLY A 69 -6.08 -15.20 0.67
C GLY A 69 -6.99 -14.86 -0.51
N ALA A 70 -8.08 -15.62 -0.59
CA ALA A 70 -9.04 -15.74 -1.68
C ALA A 70 -9.46 -14.39 -2.30
N GLU A 71 -9.47 -14.37 -3.63
CA GLU A 71 -10.02 -13.27 -4.43
C GLU A 71 -11.49 -13.11 -4.07
N SER A 72 -11.83 -12.21 -3.14
CA SER A 72 -13.23 -11.79 -2.97
C SER A 72 -13.66 -11.12 -4.28
N PRO A 73 -14.60 -11.72 -5.05
CA PRO A 73 -14.96 -11.24 -6.39
C PRO A 73 -15.69 -9.89 -6.37
N GLU A 74 -16.16 -9.45 -5.19
CA GLU A 74 -16.94 -8.22 -5.02
C GLU A 74 -16.08 -6.95 -4.88
N THR A 75 -14.76 -7.09 -4.66
CA THR A 75 -13.85 -5.95 -4.59
C THR A 75 -12.70 -6.20 -5.55
N ARG A 76 -12.94 -6.03 -6.85
CA ARG A 76 -11.82 -5.92 -7.80
C ARG A 76 -10.90 -4.82 -7.26
N PRO A 77 -9.65 -5.12 -6.89
CA PRO A 77 -8.74 -4.08 -6.49
C PRO A 77 -8.62 -3.16 -7.69
N SER A 78 -8.94 -1.87 -7.51
CA SER A 78 -8.76 -0.88 -8.57
C SER A 78 -7.28 -0.70 -8.93
N LEU A 79 -6.38 -1.40 -8.23
CA LEU A 79 -4.94 -1.28 -8.27
C LEU A 79 -4.32 -2.59 -8.76
N SER A 80 -3.40 -2.51 -9.72
CA SER A 80 -2.68 -3.68 -10.23
C SER A 80 -1.67 -4.21 -9.19
N THR A 81 -1.29 -5.48 -9.30
CA THR A 81 -0.28 -6.09 -8.40
C THR A 81 1.08 -5.37 -8.48
N GLU A 82 1.47 -4.91 -9.67
CA GLU A 82 2.72 -4.15 -9.87
C GLU A 82 2.68 -2.77 -9.18
N ASP A 83 1.54 -2.08 -9.25
CA ASP A 83 1.32 -0.82 -8.55
C ASP A 83 1.39 -1.03 -7.04
N PHE A 84 0.68 -2.03 -6.52
CA PHE A 84 0.73 -2.39 -5.11
C PHE A 84 2.17 -2.68 -4.65
N ARG A 85 2.92 -3.47 -5.42
CA ARG A 85 4.32 -3.77 -5.13
C ARG A 85 5.16 -2.50 -5.06
N THR A 86 4.96 -1.59 -6.00
CA THR A 86 5.68 -0.31 -6.07
C THR A 86 5.37 0.57 -4.86
N LEU A 87 4.10 0.71 -4.50
CA LEU A 87 3.65 1.45 -3.33
C LEU A 87 4.20 0.86 -2.04
N ALA A 88 4.05 -0.46 -1.85
CA ALA A 88 4.51 -1.17 -0.67
C ALA A 88 6.03 -1.06 -0.52
N ALA A 89 6.80 -1.23 -1.61
CA ALA A 89 8.25 -1.09 -1.58
C ALA A 89 8.70 0.32 -1.16
N HIS A 90 8.02 1.36 -1.65
CA HIS A 90 8.32 2.75 -1.27
C HIS A 90 7.93 3.03 0.19
N LEU A 91 6.77 2.57 0.63
CA LEU A 91 6.31 2.69 2.01
C LEU A 91 7.28 2.03 2.98
N LEU A 92 7.65 0.78 2.70
CA LEU A 92 8.60 0.01 3.48
C LEU A 92 9.99 0.65 3.49
N THR A 93 10.45 1.19 2.35
CA THR A 93 11.72 1.90 2.26
C THR A 93 11.72 3.17 3.09
N GLN A 94 10.65 3.97 3.05
CA GLN A 94 10.53 5.20 3.83
C GLN A 94 10.42 4.89 5.32
N TYR A 95 9.58 3.92 5.70
CA TYR A 95 9.48 3.46 7.08
C TYR A 95 10.83 3.00 7.63
N ARG A 96 11.60 2.22 6.85
CA ARG A 96 12.94 1.77 7.24
C ARG A 96 13.92 2.93 7.41
N LYS A 97 13.88 3.92 6.51
CA LYS A 97 14.75 5.11 6.58
C LYS A 97 14.42 6.01 7.76
N GLN A 98 13.14 6.26 8.02
CA GLN A 98 12.71 7.19 9.06
C GLN A 98 12.52 6.53 10.44
N ARG A 99 12.48 5.19 10.50
CA ARG A 99 12.14 4.39 11.70
C ARG A 99 10.79 4.77 12.33
N ARG A 100 9.92 5.42 11.57
CA ARG A 100 8.59 5.89 11.95
C ARG A 100 7.64 5.78 10.76
N PRO A 101 6.33 5.61 10.97
CA PRO A 101 5.35 5.63 9.89
C PRO A 101 5.42 6.98 9.16
N PRO A 102 5.72 7.01 7.85
CA PRO A 102 5.71 8.25 7.08
C PRO A 102 4.28 8.79 7.00
N GLU A 103 4.06 10.08 7.22
CA GLU A 103 2.72 10.68 7.12
C GLU A 103 2.26 10.82 5.67
N GLU A 104 3.20 11.09 4.77
CA GLU A 104 2.94 11.24 3.34
C GLU A 104 4.15 10.76 2.52
N ILE A 105 3.88 10.10 1.39
CA ILE A 105 4.89 9.73 0.38
C ILE A 105 4.32 10.08 -0.99
N ARG A 106 5.00 10.98 -1.71
CA ARG A 106 4.67 11.33 -3.09
C ARG A 106 5.79 10.92 -4.03
N ARG A 107 5.45 10.28 -5.15
CA ARG A 107 6.37 9.99 -6.25
C ARG A 107 5.73 10.26 -7.59
N VAL A 108 6.54 10.81 -8.50
CA VAL A 108 6.18 11.06 -9.89
C VAL A 108 7.29 10.44 -10.74
N PHE A 109 6.91 9.63 -11.72
CA PHE A 109 7.79 8.96 -12.65
C PHE A 109 7.55 9.60 -14.02
N ALA A 110 8.54 10.37 -14.47
CA ALA A 110 8.54 11.07 -15.75
C ALA A 110 9.15 10.20 -16.84
#